data_AF-A0A7V8VYC8-F1
#
_entry.id   AF-A0A7V8VYC8-F1
#
_cell.length_a   1.000
_cell.length_b   1.000
_cell.length_c   1.000
_cell.angle_alpha   90.00
_cell.angle_beta   90.00
_cell.angle_gamma   90.00
#
_symmetry.space_group_name_H-M   'P 1'
#
loop_
_entity.id
_entity.type
_entity.pdbx_description
1 polymer ?
#
loop_
_entity_poly.entity_id
_entity_poly.type
_entity_poly.pdbx_seq_one_letter_code
_entity_poly.pdbx_strand_id
1 'polypeptide(L)'
;LMTPEIDAARNAGVTAIVEPSGIGVGRRADVLLAVSRATDFPLVAPTGVYREPWLPPWVRDASEDSLREWMIGELSGEIEATGVQAGWIKVAATDEGITESEAKVLRAAAGASVATGATIGSHTLRGAVARDQLAIVEHAGGAAERFAWIHAHREPDVTIHHELARRGAWIEYDGIGDEGSDPLFFDLVHRALDAGLANRLLLSQDRGWYDPAQPAGGTPKPFTYLSETFLPMLAESGIDDTTIGQLMRDNPFVAFAR
;
A
#
# COMPACT_ATOMS: atom_id res chain seq x y z
N LEU A 1 13.94 18.98 -6.67
CA LEU A 1 13.12 18.33 -7.73
C LEU A 1 11.79 17.85 -7.18
N MET A 2 11.74 17.25 -5.98
CA MET A 2 10.48 16.81 -5.38
C MET A 2 9.61 17.93 -4.78
N THR A 3 10.22 19.04 -4.32
CA THR A 3 9.48 20.14 -3.66
C THR A 3 8.28 20.66 -4.46
N PRO A 4 8.40 21.00 -5.76
CA PRO A 4 7.24 21.47 -6.53
C PRO A 4 6.10 20.45 -6.61
N GLU A 5 6.41 19.16 -6.67
CA GLU A 5 5.41 18.09 -6.74
C GLU A 5 4.67 17.92 -5.41
N ILE A 6 5.40 18.02 -4.29
CA ILE A 6 4.81 17.97 -2.95
C ILE A 6 3.98 19.22 -2.68
N ASP A 7 4.44 20.38 -3.13
CA ASP A 7 3.67 21.62 -3.03
C ASP A 7 2.39 21.55 -3.86
N ALA A 8 2.44 20.99 -5.07
CA ALA A 8 1.26 20.72 -5.89
C ALA A 8 0.29 19.75 -5.19
N ALA A 9 0.78 18.64 -4.66
CA ALA A 9 -0.02 17.68 -3.89
C ALA A 9 -0.69 18.35 -2.67
N ARG A 10 0.05 19.16 -1.93
CA ARG A 10 -0.45 19.93 -0.78
C ARG A 10 -1.55 20.90 -1.20
N ASN A 11 -1.34 21.64 -2.29
CA ASN A 11 -2.33 22.59 -2.82
C ASN A 11 -3.59 21.89 -3.32
N ALA A 12 -3.47 20.64 -3.78
CA ALA A 12 -4.59 19.78 -4.14
C ALA A 12 -5.26 19.08 -2.92
N GLY A 13 -4.84 19.40 -1.69
CA GLY A 13 -5.45 18.90 -0.45
C GLY A 13 -4.85 17.60 0.10
N VAL A 14 -3.77 17.07 -0.49
CA VAL A 14 -3.06 15.90 0.05
C VAL A 14 -2.32 16.30 1.32
N THR A 15 -2.49 15.55 2.41
CA THR A 15 -1.90 15.88 3.73
C THR A 15 -0.77 14.95 4.16
N ALA A 16 -0.66 13.78 3.53
CA ALA A 16 0.40 12.81 3.74
C ALA A 16 0.52 11.90 2.51
N ILE A 17 1.70 11.30 2.31
CA ILE A 17 1.92 10.26 1.30
C ILE A 17 2.45 9.01 2.00
N VAL A 18 1.80 7.87 1.72
CA VAL A 18 2.27 6.55 2.15
C VAL A 18 3.15 5.99 1.04
N GLU A 19 4.43 5.81 1.32
CA GLU A 19 5.43 5.41 0.34
C GLU A 19 5.60 3.88 0.39
N PRO A 20 5.41 3.14 -0.73
CA PRO A 20 5.36 1.69 -0.71
C PRO A 20 6.66 0.95 -1.06
N SER A 21 7.78 1.64 -1.25
CA SER A 21 9.05 1.01 -1.63
C SER A 21 9.65 0.22 -0.48
N GLY A 22 9.52 -1.11 -0.55
CA GLY A 22 10.19 -2.05 0.35
C GLY A 22 11.62 -2.41 -0.11
N ILE A 23 12.29 -3.23 0.68
CA ILE A 23 13.58 -3.81 0.28
C ILE A 23 13.41 -4.68 -0.97
N GLY A 24 14.35 -4.57 -1.91
CA GLY A 24 14.31 -5.24 -3.22
C GLY A 24 13.85 -4.33 -4.38
N VAL A 25 13.14 -3.24 -4.07
CA VAL A 25 12.61 -2.29 -5.07
C VAL A 25 12.99 -0.83 -4.81
N GLY A 26 14.03 -0.59 -4.01
CA GLY A 26 14.64 0.73 -3.90
C GLY A 26 14.22 1.59 -2.71
N ARG A 27 13.81 0.96 -1.59
CA ARG A 27 13.58 1.68 -0.31
C ARG A 27 14.73 2.63 0.04
N ARG A 28 14.42 3.91 0.30
CA ARG A 28 15.38 4.95 0.68
C ARG A 28 14.83 5.90 1.74
N ALA A 29 14.77 5.42 2.99
CA ALA A 29 14.25 6.19 4.13
C ALA A 29 15.01 7.50 4.37
N ASP A 30 16.31 7.53 4.10
CA ASP A 30 17.16 8.73 4.16
C ASP A 30 16.71 9.81 3.16
N VAL A 31 16.35 9.40 1.93
CA VAL A 31 15.82 10.31 0.91
C VAL A 31 14.44 10.82 1.30
N LEU A 32 13.56 9.94 1.82
CA LEU A 32 12.24 10.34 2.31
C LEU A 32 12.37 11.36 3.45
N LEU A 33 13.29 11.17 4.39
CA LEU A 33 13.55 12.13 5.46
C LEU A 33 14.01 13.49 4.92
N ALA A 34 14.92 13.48 3.94
CA ALA A 34 15.40 14.71 3.32
C ALA A 34 14.28 15.46 2.60
N VAL A 35 13.43 14.76 1.85
CA VAL A 35 12.25 15.35 1.19
C VAL A 35 11.28 15.90 2.23
N SER A 36 10.88 15.09 3.21
CA SER A 36 9.92 15.46 4.25
C SER A 36 10.35 16.72 5.01
N ARG A 37 11.63 16.82 5.40
CA ARG A 37 12.18 18.01 6.07
C ARG A 37 12.26 19.24 5.16
N ALA A 38 12.59 19.04 3.89
CA ALA A 38 12.71 20.14 2.93
C ALA A 38 11.35 20.74 2.56
N THR A 39 10.28 19.95 2.63
CA THR A 39 8.92 20.36 2.24
C THR A 39 7.99 20.56 3.42
N ASP A 40 8.40 20.22 4.64
CA ASP A 40 7.54 20.14 5.84
C ASP A 40 6.27 19.32 5.57
N PHE A 41 6.45 18.15 4.95
CA PHE A 41 5.36 17.28 4.50
C PHE A 41 5.51 15.85 5.05
N PRO A 42 4.45 15.26 5.63
CA PRO A 42 4.51 13.89 6.16
C PRO A 42 4.65 12.83 5.06
N LEU A 43 5.69 12.00 5.16
CA LEU A 43 5.89 10.80 4.35
C LEU A 43 5.96 9.57 5.27
N VAL A 44 5.21 8.52 4.96
CA VAL A 44 5.15 7.31 5.78
C VAL A 44 5.93 6.19 5.09
N ALA A 45 7.08 5.81 5.67
CA ALA A 45 7.97 4.78 5.12
C ALA A 45 7.58 3.36 5.59
N PRO A 46 7.83 2.32 4.77
CA PRO A 46 7.58 0.94 5.14
C PRO A 46 8.83 0.23 5.69
N THR A 47 8.60 -0.75 6.57
CA THR A 47 9.51 -1.90 6.70
C THR A 47 9.13 -2.98 5.68
N GLY A 48 9.83 -4.10 5.67
CA GLY A 48 9.50 -5.26 4.85
C GLY A 48 10.20 -5.29 3.49
N VAL A 49 9.83 -6.28 2.70
CA VAL A 49 10.58 -6.76 1.52
C VAL A 49 9.61 -7.06 0.37
N TYR A 50 10.10 -6.99 -0.86
CA TYR A 50 9.33 -7.37 -2.04
C TYR A 50 9.26 -8.90 -2.22
N ARG A 51 8.94 -9.37 -3.43
CA ARG A 51 8.81 -10.80 -3.77
C ARG A 51 10.03 -11.36 -4.52
N GLU A 52 10.06 -12.67 -4.78
CA GLU A 52 11.06 -13.25 -5.68
C GLU A 52 10.91 -12.69 -7.12
N PRO A 53 12.01 -12.57 -7.91
CA PRO A 53 13.40 -12.87 -7.56
C PRO A 53 14.13 -11.71 -6.87
N TRP A 54 13.42 -10.64 -6.48
CA TRP A 54 14.02 -9.43 -5.89
C TRP A 54 14.31 -9.55 -4.39
N LEU A 55 14.00 -10.69 -3.76
CA LEU A 55 14.41 -10.96 -2.40
C LEU A 55 15.95 -10.94 -2.28
N PRO A 56 16.53 -10.17 -1.35
CA PRO A 56 17.96 -10.23 -1.10
C PRO A 56 18.38 -11.57 -0.47
N PRO A 57 19.63 -12.01 -0.66
CA PRO A 57 20.13 -13.26 -0.07
C PRO A 57 19.92 -13.36 1.44
N TRP A 58 20.17 -12.29 2.19
CA TRP A 58 20.01 -12.30 3.65
C TRP A 58 18.57 -12.60 4.09
N VAL A 59 17.55 -12.20 3.30
CA VAL A 59 16.14 -12.50 3.61
C VAL A 59 15.84 -13.98 3.39
N ARG A 60 16.41 -14.57 2.34
CA ARG A 60 16.29 -16.01 2.09
C ARG A 60 16.93 -16.83 3.21
N ASP A 61 18.09 -16.39 3.68
CA ASP A 61 18.88 -17.11 4.71
C ASP A 61 18.36 -16.88 6.14
N ALA A 62 17.70 -15.75 6.42
CA ALA A 62 17.17 -15.42 7.74
C ALA A 62 16.04 -16.37 8.17
N SER A 63 15.96 -16.66 9.47
CA SER A 63 14.79 -17.33 10.04
C SER A 63 13.57 -16.41 10.06
N GLU A 64 12.38 -17.02 10.17
CA GLU A 64 11.12 -16.27 10.35
C GLU A 64 11.19 -15.33 11.56
N ASP A 65 11.72 -15.81 12.70
CA ASP A 65 11.91 -15.00 13.91
C ASP A 65 12.83 -13.82 13.68
N SER A 66 13.96 -14.02 12.99
CA SER A 66 14.89 -12.93 12.69
C SER A 66 14.27 -11.87 11.79
N LEU A 67 13.45 -12.27 10.82
CA LEU A 67 12.71 -11.33 9.96
C LEU A 67 11.66 -10.56 10.76
N ARG A 68 10.94 -11.23 11.65
CA ARG A 68 9.97 -10.59 12.55
C ARG A 68 10.63 -9.55 13.44
N GLU A 69 11.70 -9.92 14.14
CA GLU A 69 12.43 -9.01 15.03
C GLU A 69 13.03 -7.82 14.28
N TRP A 70 13.53 -8.03 13.06
CA TRP A 70 13.99 -6.95 12.20
C TRP A 70 12.86 -5.96 11.87
N MET A 71 11.69 -6.44 11.42
CA MET A 71 10.55 -5.57 11.13
C MET A 71 10.07 -4.82 12.38
N ILE A 72 9.99 -5.49 13.54
CA ILE A 72 9.61 -4.85 14.82
C ILE A 72 10.62 -3.76 15.20
N GLY A 73 11.92 -4.03 15.02
CA GLY A 73 13.00 -3.07 15.26
C GLY A 73 12.85 -1.80 14.44
N GLU A 74 12.55 -1.91 13.15
CA GLU A 74 12.31 -0.74 12.29
C GLU A 74 10.98 -0.03 12.60
N LEU A 75 9.96 -0.77 13.02
CA LEU A 75 8.65 -0.22 13.39
C LEU A 75 8.65 0.50 14.74
N SER A 76 9.53 0.12 15.66
CA SER A 76 9.58 0.66 17.03
C SER A 76 10.83 1.51 17.30
N GLY A 77 11.79 1.49 16.38
CA GLY A 77 13.04 2.23 16.44
C GLY A 77 13.27 3.00 15.15
N GLU A 78 14.34 2.68 14.44
CA GLU A 78 14.69 3.33 13.19
C GLU A 78 15.03 2.32 12.09
N ILE A 79 14.75 2.70 10.86
CA ILE A 79 15.22 2.01 9.66
C ILE A 79 16.72 2.25 9.56
N GLU A 80 17.48 1.16 9.71
CA GLU A 80 18.95 1.16 9.66
C GLU A 80 19.55 2.14 10.67
N ALA A 81 20.14 3.25 10.21
CA ALA A 81 20.66 4.33 11.06
C ALA A 81 20.20 5.71 10.57
N THR A 82 18.99 5.75 9.99
CA THR A 82 18.47 6.94 9.28
C THR A 82 17.76 7.94 10.20
N GLY A 83 17.41 7.55 11.43
CA GLY A 83 16.51 8.32 12.29
C GLY A 83 15.04 8.27 11.87
N VAL A 84 14.67 7.41 10.90
CA VAL A 84 13.29 7.27 10.40
C VAL A 84 12.67 6.00 10.96
N GLN A 85 11.56 6.12 11.68
CA GLN A 85 10.76 4.99 12.13
C GLN A 85 9.82 4.54 11.00
N ALA A 86 9.77 3.24 10.69
CA ALA A 86 8.79 2.69 9.76
C ALA A 86 7.37 2.83 10.32
N GLY A 87 6.38 3.10 9.46
CA GLY A 87 4.97 3.23 9.84
C GLY A 87 4.10 2.00 9.54
N TRP A 88 4.51 1.16 8.60
CA TRP A 88 3.75 0.01 8.12
C TRP A 88 4.67 -1.05 7.49
N ILE A 89 4.12 -2.19 7.09
CA ILE A 89 4.87 -3.32 6.55
C ILE A 89 4.50 -3.53 5.08
N LYS A 90 5.45 -3.38 4.15
CA LYS A 90 5.26 -3.76 2.75
C LYS A 90 5.73 -5.20 2.53
N VAL A 91 4.88 -6.00 1.91
CA VAL A 91 5.22 -7.33 1.37
C VAL A 91 4.74 -7.45 -0.09
N ALA A 92 5.07 -8.57 -0.73
CA ALA A 92 4.56 -8.92 -2.05
C ALA A 92 4.50 -10.44 -2.21
N ALA A 93 3.67 -10.92 -3.14
CA ALA A 93 3.60 -12.33 -3.51
C ALA A 93 3.73 -12.51 -5.02
N THR A 94 4.31 -13.64 -5.43
CA THR A 94 4.41 -14.07 -6.83
C THR A 94 3.02 -14.38 -7.41
N ASP A 95 2.81 -14.06 -8.69
CA ASP A 95 1.48 -14.10 -9.32
C ASP A 95 0.94 -15.52 -9.50
N GLU A 96 1.83 -16.49 -9.68
CA GLU A 96 1.52 -17.91 -9.83
C GLU A 96 1.25 -18.63 -8.51
N GLY A 97 1.51 -17.97 -7.37
CA GLY A 97 1.37 -18.56 -6.04
C GLY A 97 2.51 -18.14 -5.11
N ILE A 98 2.24 -18.25 -3.81
CA ILE A 98 3.16 -17.82 -2.75
C ILE A 98 4.30 -18.84 -2.64
N THR A 99 5.54 -18.40 -2.78
CA THR A 99 6.71 -19.26 -2.58
C THR A 99 6.97 -19.54 -1.10
N GLU A 100 7.81 -20.51 -0.76
CA GLU A 100 8.18 -20.78 0.65
C GLU A 100 8.86 -19.56 1.31
N SER A 101 9.74 -18.88 0.58
CA SER A 101 10.39 -17.65 1.04
C SER A 101 9.38 -16.54 1.32
N GLU A 102 8.42 -16.34 0.42
CA GLU A 102 7.37 -15.32 0.57
C GLU A 102 6.40 -15.67 1.70
N ALA A 103 6.04 -16.94 1.86
CA ALA A 103 5.21 -17.40 2.98
C ALA A 103 5.93 -17.20 4.33
N LYS A 104 7.24 -17.46 4.40
CA LYS A 104 8.07 -17.18 5.60
C LYS A 104 8.08 -15.69 5.92
N VAL A 105 8.29 -14.83 4.92
CA VAL A 105 8.24 -13.37 5.08
C VAL A 105 6.85 -12.92 5.56
N LEU A 106 5.78 -13.48 4.99
CA LEU A 106 4.41 -13.11 5.33
C LEU A 106 4.05 -13.49 6.77
N ARG A 107 4.48 -14.67 7.26
CA ARG A 107 4.29 -15.05 8.67
C ARG A 107 5.10 -14.17 9.61
N ALA A 108 6.33 -13.83 9.25
CA ALA A 108 7.13 -12.85 10.00
C ALA A 108 6.44 -11.47 10.07
N ALA A 109 5.89 -10.99 8.94
CA ALA A 109 5.13 -9.75 8.85
C ALA A 109 3.85 -9.80 9.70
N ALA A 110 3.13 -10.94 9.71
CA ALA A 110 1.98 -11.15 10.58
C ALA A 110 2.37 -11.04 12.06
N GLY A 111 3.47 -11.69 12.48
CA GLY A 111 3.99 -11.58 13.84
C GLY A 111 4.39 -10.15 14.22
N ALA A 112 5.03 -9.40 13.32
CA ALA A 112 5.40 -8.01 13.54
C ALA A 112 4.16 -7.10 13.61
N SER A 113 3.16 -7.34 12.77
CA SER A 113 1.87 -6.64 12.79
C SER A 113 1.15 -6.85 14.12
N VAL A 114 1.08 -8.09 14.63
CA VAL A 114 0.50 -8.40 15.93
C VAL A 114 1.22 -7.68 17.07
N ALA A 115 2.55 -7.64 17.03
CA ALA A 115 3.35 -7.02 18.10
C ALA A 115 3.25 -5.49 18.14
N THR A 116 3.00 -4.85 17.00
CA THR A 116 3.13 -3.38 16.84
C THR A 116 1.85 -2.66 16.42
N GLY A 117 0.82 -3.40 16.00
CA GLY A 117 -0.39 -2.85 15.39
C GLY A 117 -0.19 -2.37 13.95
N ALA A 118 1.00 -2.53 13.35
CA ALA A 118 1.28 -2.05 12.00
C ALA A 118 0.49 -2.84 10.93
N THR A 119 0.02 -2.14 9.90
CA THR A 119 -0.68 -2.76 8.77
C THR A 119 0.30 -3.38 7.78
N ILE A 120 -0.07 -4.54 7.25
CA ILE A 120 0.61 -5.27 6.18
C ILE A 120 -0.07 -4.88 4.87
N GLY A 121 0.67 -4.25 3.96
CA GLY A 121 0.22 -4.03 2.58
C GLY A 121 0.97 -4.94 1.63
N SER A 122 0.23 -5.74 0.86
CA SER A 122 0.80 -6.73 -0.07
C SER A 122 0.56 -6.37 -1.52
N HIS A 123 1.64 -6.17 -2.29
CA HIS A 123 1.57 -6.16 -3.76
C HIS A 123 1.13 -7.55 -4.25
N THR A 124 -0.06 -7.66 -4.83
CA THR A 124 -0.60 -8.95 -5.28
C THR A 124 -1.62 -8.75 -6.41
N LEU A 125 -1.36 -9.35 -7.58
CA LEU A 125 -2.20 -9.13 -8.76
C LEU A 125 -3.41 -10.07 -8.84
N ARG A 126 -3.38 -11.20 -8.14
CA ARG A 126 -4.38 -12.28 -8.24
C ARG A 126 -5.19 -12.42 -6.96
N GLY A 127 -6.51 -12.45 -7.07
CA GLY A 127 -7.38 -12.58 -5.91
C GLY A 127 -7.24 -13.92 -5.18
N ALA A 128 -6.96 -15.01 -5.91
CA ALA A 128 -6.66 -16.31 -5.30
C ALA A 128 -5.41 -16.25 -4.41
N VAL A 129 -4.35 -15.57 -4.86
CA VAL A 129 -3.12 -15.39 -4.08
C VAL A 129 -3.39 -14.49 -2.87
N ALA A 130 -4.16 -13.42 -3.02
CA ALA A 130 -4.54 -12.56 -1.90
C ALA A 130 -5.36 -13.31 -0.83
N ARG A 131 -6.25 -14.23 -1.23
CA ARG A 131 -6.96 -15.14 -0.30
C ARG A 131 -6.00 -16.03 0.47
N ASP A 132 -5.03 -16.64 -0.21
CA ASP A 132 -4.03 -17.50 0.42
C ASP A 132 -3.14 -16.70 1.39
N GLN A 133 -2.75 -15.48 1.02
CA GLN A 133 -1.98 -14.60 1.89
C GLN A 133 -2.76 -14.25 3.15
N LEU A 134 -4.03 -13.86 3.02
CA LEU A 134 -4.85 -13.54 4.19
C LEU A 134 -5.03 -14.77 5.10
N ALA A 135 -5.20 -15.96 4.53
CA ALA A 135 -5.27 -17.20 5.31
C ALA A 135 -3.97 -17.48 6.07
N ILE A 136 -2.80 -17.23 5.47
CA ILE A 136 -1.51 -17.36 6.15
C ILE A 136 -1.39 -16.33 7.29
N VAL A 137 -1.78 -15.08 7.05
CA VAL A 137 -1.75 -14.02 8.08
C VAL A 137 -2.62 -14.39 9.27
N GLU A 138 -3.87 -14.81 9.03
CA GLU A 138 -4.79 -15.24 10.10
C GLU A 138 -4.28 -16.48 10.85
N HIS A 139 -3.72 -17.46 10.13
CA HIS A 139 -3.15 -18.66 10.77
C HIS A 139 -1.94 -18.33 11.65
N ALA A 140 -1.17 -17.30 11.29
CA ALA A 140 -0.07 -16.76 12.09
C ALA A 140 -0.55 -15.84 13.25
N GLY A 141 -1.87 -15.69 13.44
CA GLY A 141 -2.46 -14.88 14.51
C GLY A 141 -2.69 -13.40 14.15
N GLY A 142 -2.46 -13.02 12.90
CA GLY A 142 -2.76 -11.68 12.39
C GLY A 142 -4.26 -11.46 12.19
N ALA A 143 -4.66 -10.19 12.13
CA ALA A 143 -6.05 -9.79 11.89
C ALA A 143 -6.26 -9.34 10.44
N ALA A 144 -7.40 -9.68 9.84
CA ALA A 144 -7.73 -9.28 8.48
C ALA A 144 -7.77 -7.76 8.33
N GLU A 145 -8.22 -7.03 9.35
CA GLU A 145 -8.27 -5.57 9.40
C GLU A 145 -6.90 -4.90 9.35
N ARG A 146 -5.81 -5.67 9.53
CA ARG A 146 -4.42 -5.23 9.40
C ARG A 146 -3.77 -5.73 8.10
N PHE A 147 -4.55 -6.23 7.14
CA PHE A 147 -4.08 -6.64 5.82
C PHE A 147 -4.71 -5.78 4.72
N ALA A 148 -3.87 -5.19 3.87
CA ALA A 148 -4.27 -4.45 2.68
C ALA A 148 -3.81 -5.19 1.43
N TRP A 149 -4.78 -5.53 0.57
CA TRP A 149 -4.53 -6.10 -0.74
C TRP A 149 -4.30 -4.97 -1.75
N ILE A 150 -3.04 -4.78 -2.10
CA ILE A 150 -2.55 -3.78 -3.04
C ILE A 150 -2.64 -4.34 -4.47
N HIS A 151 -3.10 -3.52 -5.41
CA HIS A 151 -3.45 -3.88 -6.79
C HIS A 151 -4.69 -4.76 -6.94
N ALA A 152 -5.66 -4.67 -6.03
CA ALA A 152 -6.87 -5.47 -6.12
C ALA A 152 -7.63 -5.28 -7.44
N HIS A 153 -7.55 -4.08 -8.04
CA HIS A 153 -8.13 -3.77 -9.35
C HIS A 153 -7.62 -4.64 -10.52
N ARG A 154 -6.54 -5.41 -10.33
CA ARG A 154 -5.99 -6.35 -11.32
C ARG A 154 -6.72 -7.69 -11.35
N GLU A 155 -7.51 -7.99 -10.32
CA GLU A 155 -8.44 -9.11 -10.32
C GLU A 155 -9.77 -8.67 -10.95
N PRO A 156 -10.19 -9.28 -12.07
CA PRO A 156 -11.47 -8.94 -12.69
C PRO A 156 -12.70 -9.46 -11.91
N ASP A 157 -12.54 -10.51 -11.09
CA ASP A 157 -13.64 -11.03 -10.28
C ASP A 157 -13.83 -10.22 -8.99
N VAL A 158 -14.69 -9.20 -9.08
CA VAL A 158 -15.06 -8.35 -7.94
C VAL A 158 -15.67 -9.13 -6.76
N THR A 159 -16.17 -10.35 -6.96
CA THR A 159 -16.70 -11.15 -5.85
C THR A 159 -15.60 -11.51 -4.86
N ILE A 160 -14.36 -11.65 -5.32
CA ILE A 160 -13.19 -11.87 -4.47
C ILE A 160 -12.88 -10.63 -3.62
N HIS A 161 -13.02 -9.43 -4.21
CA HIS A 161 -12.81 -8.18 -3.50
C HIS A 161 -13.82 -8.07 -2.35
N HIS A 162 -15.08 -8.35 -2.65
CA HIS A 162 -16.16 -8.32 -1.67
C HIS A 162 -15.98 -9.35 -0.56
N GLU A 163 -15.52 -10.55 -0.89
CA GLU A 163 -15.21 -11.58 0.10
C GLU A 163 -14.14 -11.10 1.08
N LEU A 164 -12.99 -10.63 0.58
CA LEU A 164 -11.87 -10.22 1.41
C LEU A 164 -12.20 -8.96 2.23
N ALA A 165 -12.91 -8.00 1.63
CA ALA A 165 -13.42 -6.82 2.33
C ALA A 165 -14.35 -7.20 3.49
N ARG A 166 -15.29 -8.12 3.29
CA ARG A 166 -16.22 -8.59 4.34
C ARG A 166 -15.53 -9.33 5.48
N ARG A 167 -14.40 -9.97 5.20
CA ARG A 167 -13.54 -10.57 6.23
C ARG A 167 -12.78 -9.53 7.04
N GLY A 168 -12.66 -8.31 6.53
CA GLY A 168 -12.04 -7.18 7.23
C GLY A 168 -10.84 -6.59 6.49
N ALA A 169 -10.33 -7.22 5.43
CA ALA A 169 -9.18 -6.73 4.68
C ALA A 169 -9.47 -5.42 3.95
N TRP A 170 -8.44 -4.59 3.80
CA TRP A 170 -8.50 -3.42 2.93
C TRP A 170 -8.29 -3.83 1.48
N ILE A 171 -9.14 -3.30 0.60
CA ILE A 171 -9.06 -3.48 -0.84
C ILE A 171 -8.53 -2.17 -1.42
N GLU A 172 -7.32 -2.21 -1.96
CA GLU A 172 -6.69 -1.01 -2.52
C GLU A 172 -6.76 -1.01 -4.05
N TYR A 173 -7.34 0.08 -4.57
CA TYR A 173 -7.39 0.42 -5.98
C TYR A 173 -6.42 1.57 -6.25
N ASP A 174 -5.23 1.22 -6.74
CA ASP A 174 -4.08 2.11 -6.75
C ASP A 174 -3.49 2.39 -8.13
N GLY A 175 -4.16 2.09 -9.25
CA GLY A 175 -3.68 2.48 -10.60
C GLY A 175 -4.35 3.74 -11.17
N ILE A 176 -4.97 4.56 -10.32
CA ILE A 176 -5.87 5.63 -10.77
C ILE A 176 -5.10 6.72 -11.55
N GLY A 177 -5.64 7.08 -12.71
CA GLY A 177 -5.13 8.13 -13.58
C GLY A 177 -4.11 7.67 -14.62
N ASP A 178 -3.92 6.36 -14.78
CA ASP A 178 -3.33 5.82 -16.00
C ASP A 178 -4.27 6.01 -17.20
N GLU A 179 -3.69 6.12 -18.40
CA GLU A 179 -4.45 6.39 -19.61
C GLU A 179 -5.52 5.32 -19.85
N GLY A 180 -6.78 5.74 -19.95
CA GLY A 180 -7.93 4.85 -20.16
C GLY A 180 -8.35 4.03 -18.95
N SER A 181 -7.77 4.29 -17.76
CA SER A 181 -8.07 3.52 -16.54
C SER A 181 -9.34 3.97 -15.81
N ASP A 182 -9.78 5.21 -16.00
CA ASP A 182 -10.92 5.79 -15.26
C ASP A 182 -12.21 4.95 -15.29
N PRO A 183 -12.66 4.40 -16.45
CA PRO A 183 -13.90 3.60 -16.47
C PRO A 183 -13.84 2.36 -15.58
N LEU A 184 -12.66 1.73 -15.47
CA LEU A 184 -12.44 0.57 -14.60
C LEU A 184 -12.57 0.98 -13.13
N PHE A 185 -11.81 1.99 -12.72
CA PHE A 185 -11.80 2.43 -11.32
C PHE A 185 -13.14 3.01 -10.89
N PHE A 186 -13.82 3.73 -11.78
CA PHE A 186 -15.16 4.25 -11.55
C PHE A 186 -16.15 3.10 -11.29
N ASP A 187 -16.18 2.07 -12.15
CA ASP A 187 -17.04 0.89 -11.97
C ASP A 187 -16.70 0.12 -10.68
N LEU A 188 -15.41 -0.08 -10.38
CA LEU A 188 -14.96 -0.78 -9.18
C LEU A 188 -15.35 -0.07 -7.88
N VAL A 189 -15.25 1.26 -7.84
CA VAL A 189 -15.69 2.06 -6.69
C VAL A 189 -17.20 1.93 -6.51
N HIS A 190 -17.99 2.17 -7.56
CA HIS A 190 -19.45 2.06 -7.49
C HIS A 190 -19.92 0.67 -7.03
N ARG A 191 -19.34 -0.41 -7.57
CA ARG A 191 -19.69 -1.78 -7.15
C ARG A 191 -19.40 -2.05 -5.68
N ALA A 192 -18.29 -1.53 -5.16
CA ALA A 192 -17.96 -1.69 -3.76
C ALA A 192 -18.86 -0.85 -2.85
N LEU A 193 -19.26 0.36 -3.27
CA LEU A 193 -20.24 1.17 -2.57
C LEU A 193 -21.63 0.50 -2.55
N ASP A 194 -22.10 0.00 -3.70
CA ASP A 194 -23.36 -0.74 -3.83
C ASP A 194 -23.38 -2.00 -2.95
N ALA A 195 -22.21 -2.63 -2.76
CA ALA A 195 -22.05 -3.77 -1.87
C ALA A 195 -21.94 -3.42 -0.38
N GLY A 196 -21.96 -2.13 -0.03
CA GLY A 196 -21.85 -1.63 1.35
C GLY A 196 -20.44 -1.72 1.93
N LEU A 197 -19.40 -1.66 1.09
CA LEU A 197 -18.00 -1.91 1.47
C LEU A 197 -17.12 -0.66 1.44
N ALA A 198 -17.73 0.53 1.45
CA ALA A 198 -17.03 1.81 1.48
C ALA A 198 -15.96 1.88 2.58
N ASN A 199 -16.21 1.26 3.75
CA ASN A 199 -15.33 1.25 4.92
C ASN A 199 -14.13 0.31 4.81
N ARG A 200 -13.92 -0.33 3.66
CA ARG A 200 -12.79 -1.24 3.39
C ARG A 200 -12.09 -0.94 2.07
N LEU A 201 -12.31 0.24 1.51
CA LEU A 201 -11.64 0.70 0.29
C LEU A 201 -10.50 1.66 0.59
N LEU A 202 -9.41 1.50 -0.15
CA LEU A 202 -8.32 2.47 -0.25
C LEU A 202 -8.16 2.84 -1.73
N LEU A 203 -7.92 4.12 -2.00
CA LEU A 203 -7.70 4.64 -3.35
C LEU A 203 -6.32 5.29 -3.43
N SER A 204 -5.58 4.99 -4.49
CA SER A 204 -4.26 5.55 -4.72
C SER A 204 -3.94 5.60 -6.21
N GLN A 205 -2.72 6.01 -6.54
CA GLN A 205 -2.25 6.17 -7.93
C GLN A 205 -1.03 5.30 -8.27
N ASP A 206 -0.39 4.67 -7.27
CA ASP A 206 0.84 3.86 -7.43
C ASP A 206 1.91 4.58 -8.27
N ARG A 207 2.06 5.89 -7.99
CA ARG A 207 2.96 6.77 -8.73
C ARG A 207 4.29 6.89 -8.03
N GLY A 208 5.35 6.64 -8.80
CA GLY A 208 6.71 7.06 -8.49
C GLY A 208 7.10 8.32 -9.28
N TRP A 209 8.02 9.09 -8.72
CA TRP A 209 8.68 10.18 -9.47
C TRP A 209 9.71 9.67 -10.48
N TYR A 210 10.33 8.53 -10.19
CA TYR A 210 11.38 7.93 -11.01
C TYR A 210 11.19 6.42 -11.04
N ASP A 211 10.96 5.87 -12.23
CA ASP A 211 10.91 4.44 -12.44
C ASP A 211 12.28 3.91 -12.87
N PRO A 212 13.01 3.18 -12.01
CA PRO A 212 14.33 2.65 -12.34
C PRO A 212 14.31 1.58 -13.45
N ALA A 213 13.13 1.05 -13.82
CA ALA A 213 12.97 0.14 -14.95
C ALA A 213 12.88 0.86 -16.30
N GLN A 214 12.74 2.20 -16.32
CA GLN A 214 12.59 3.00 -17.54
C GLN A 214 13.83 3.83 -17.84
N PRO A 215 14.17 4.05 -19.13
CA PRO A 215 15.22 4.99 -19.51
C PRO A 215 15.00 6.37 -18.88
N ALA A 216 16.02 6.88 -18.17
CA ALA A 216 15.98 8.16 -17.47
C ALA A 216 14.84 8.32 -16.43
N GLY A 217 14.25 7.22 -15.95
CA GLY A 217 13.19 7.26 -14.94
C GLY A 217 11.77 7.34 -15.49
N GLY A 218 11.60 7.34 -16.82
CA GLY A 218 10.30 7.58 -17.45
C GLY A 218 9.83 9.04 -17.33
N THR A 219 8.56 9.28 -17.62
CA THR A 219 7.92 10.60 -17.46
C THR A 219 7.23 10.64 -16.11
N PRO A 220 7.66 11.51 -15.17
CA PRO A 220 7.00 11.64 -13.89
C PRO A 220 5.54 12.07 -14.07
N LYS A 221 4.64 11.47 -13.30
CA LYS A 221 3.22 11.84 -13.26
C LYS A 221 2.92 12.58 -11.95
N PRO A 222 2.05 13.59 -11.95
CA PRO A 222 1.74 14.36 -10.74
C PRO A 222 0.99 13.50 -9.72
N PHE A 223 1.12 13.85 -8.44
CA PHE A 223 0.36 13.23 -7.34
C PHE A 223 -1.06 13.80 -7.18
N THR A 224 -1.47 14.74 -8.04
CA THR A 224 -2.72 15.51 -7.88
C THR A 224 -3.93 14.89 -8.58
N TYR A 225 -3.73 13.91 -9.48
CA TYR A 225 -4.79 13.44 -10.38
C TYR A 225 -6.02 12.89 -9.64
N LEU A 226 -5.79 12.13 -8.55
CA LEU A 226 -6.87 11.60 -7.74
C LEU A 226 -7.76 12.75 -7.22
N SER A 227 -7.15 13.79 -6.67
CA SER A 227 -7.81 14.95 -6.07
C SER A 227 -8.45 15.90 -7.09
N GLU A 228 -7.76 16.16 -8.20
CA GLU A 228 -8.16 17.18 -9.19
C GLU A 228 -9.10 16.64 -10.27
N THR A 229 -9.11 15.33 -10.51
CA THR A 229 -9.86 14.71 -11.61
C THR A 229 -10.78 13.60 -11.14
N PHE A 230 -10.24 12.55 -10.51
CA PHE A 230 -11.01 11.33 -10.26
C PHE A 230 -12.06 11.51 -9.16
N LEU A 231 -11.74 12.17 -8.05
CA LEU A 231 -12.71 12.46 -6.99
C LEU A 231 -13.84 13.40 -7.46
N PRO A 232 -13.58 14.49 -8.20
CA PRO A 232 -14.65 15.26 -8.86
C PRO A 232 -15.56 14.41 -9.74
N MET A 233 -14.99 13.49 -10.54
CA MET A 233 -15.79 12.58 -11.38
C MET A 233 -16.69 11.66 -10.55
N LEU A 234 -16.22 11.17 -9.40
CA LEU A 234 -17.06 10.41 -8.46
C LEU A 234 -18.17 11.29 -7.87
N ALA A 235 -17.87 12.53 -7.48
CA ALA A 235 -18.85 13.47 -6.95
C ALA A 235 -19.97 13.79 -7.98
N GLU A 236 -19.60 14.02 -9.24
CA GLU A 236 -20.55 14.26 -10.34
C GLU A 236 -21.49 13.07 -10.58
N SER A 237 -21.07 11.86 -10.22
CA SER A 237 -21.90 10.65 -10.29
C SER A 237 -22.91 10.50 -9.13
N GLY A 238 -22.89 11.41 -8.16
CA GLY A 238 -23.81 11.43 -7.01
C GLY A 238 -23.25 10.81 -5.73
N ILE A 239 -21.96 10.45 -5.69
CA ILE A 239 -21.29 10.07 -4.44
C ILE A 239 -21.11 11.33 -3.59
N ASP A 240 -21.59 11.30 -2.35
CA ASP A 240 -21.58 12.47 -1.49
C ASP A 240 -20.20 12.77 -0.87
N ASP A 241 -20.02 14.01 -0.41
CA ASP A 241 -18.79 14.48 0.23
C ASP A 241 -18.43 13.67 1.49
N THR A 242 -19.43 13.08 2.17
CA THR A 242 -19.21 12.22 3.33
C THR A 242 -18.49 10.95 2.92
N THR A 243 -18.96 10.30 1.85
CA THR A 243 -18.36 9.08 1.30
C THR A 243 -16.97 9.38 0.72
N ILE A 244 -16.81 10.48 -0.01
CA ILE A 244 -15.48 10.90 -0.51
C ILE A 244 -14.52 11.15 0.66
N GLY A 245 -14.98 11.84 1.70
CA GLY A 245 -14.20 12.05 2.92
C GLY A 245 -13.82 10.73 3.61
N GLN A 246 -14.72 9.76 3.64
CA GLN A 246 -14.43 8.43 4.17
C GLN A 246 -13.32 7.75 3.36
N LEU A 247 -13.45 7.70 2.03
CA LEU A 247 -12.48 7.02 1.16
C LEU A 247 -11.08 7.65 1.24
N MET A 248 -10.99 8.97 1.38
CA MET A 248 -9.73 9.72 1.22
C MET A 248 -9.09 10.20 2.51
N ARG A 249 -9.80 10.19 3.63
CA ARG A 249 -9.29 10.65 4.92
C ARG A 249 -9.49 9.62 6.01
N ASP A 250 -10.72 9.13 6.19
CA ASP A 250 -11.04 8.32 7.36
C ASP A 250 -10.50 6.88 7.18
N ASN A 251 -10.71 6.27 6.01
CA ASN A 251 -10.19 4.94 5.67
C ASN A 251 -8.66 4.87 5.72
N PRO A 252 -7.89 5.71 5.01
CA PRO A 252 -6.42 5.63 5.09
C PRO A 252 -5.90 5.92 6.49
N PHE A 253 -6.55 6.81 7.27
CA PHE A 253 -6.19 6.98 8.67
C PHE A 253 -6.41 5.70 9.49
N VAL A 254 -7.59 5.07 9.39
CA VAL A 254 -7.88 3.81 10.11
C VAL A 254 -6.95 2.68 9.64
N ALA A 255 -6.66 2.61 8.34
CA ALA A 255 -5.80 1.58 7.77
C ALA A 255 -4.36 1.69 8.26
N PHE A 256 -3.80 2.90 8.39
CA PHE A 256 -2.38 3.09 8.72
C PHE A 256 -2.11 3.60 10.14
N ALA A 257 -3.14 3.94 10.92
CA ALA A 257 -2.96 4.30 12.33
C ALA A 257 -2.58 3.07 13.19
N ARG A 258 -1.58 3.26 14.05
CA ARG A 258 -1.11 2.31 15.05
C ARG A 258 -1.04 2.97 16.43
#